data_AF-A0A9Q3VKN3-F1
#
_entry.id   AF-A0A9Q3VKN3-F1
#
_cell.length_a   1.000
_cell.length_b   1.000
_cell.length_c   1.000
_cell.angle_alpha   90.00
_cell.angle_beta   90.00
_cell.angle_gamma   90.00
#
_symmetry.space_group_name_H-M   'P 1'
#
loop_
_entity.id
_entity.type
_entity.pdbx_description
1 polymer ?
#
loop_
_entity_poly.entity_id
_entity_poly.type
_entity_poly.pdbx_seq_one_letter_code
_entity_poly.pdbx_strand_id
1 'polypeptide(L)'
;MSLPPPLLFPSPSTPRPPGTDAPATCEVPHFAPVRVRGGRYRLRRLVRHRRRAVAAGLAVTAAALVAVGPQATDPARGHPVADPVRKHRAVEMVAAPVRIADGATVRLLRPGDRVDVVAAQETATGGDARVVARGARVTEVPEPSDSGAGSGALVVLSVPRSTAAHLAGASATARLAVTVC
;
A
#
# COMPACT_ATOMS: atom_id res chain seq x y z
N MET A 1 67.49 21.77 25.74
CA MET A 1 66.19 22.27 25.25
C MET A 1 66.03 21.77 23.83
N SER A 2 65.17 20.77 23.66
CA SER A 2 64.92 20.04 22.41
C SER A 2 64.08 20.89 21.45
N LEU A 3 64.44 20.87 20.16
CA LEU A 3 63.54 21.27 19.07
C LEU A 3 63.15 20.01 18.28
N PRO A 4 61.85 19.78 18.02
CA PRO A 4 61.39 18.63 17.25
C PRO A 4 61.68 18.81 15.74
N PRO A 5 61.91 17.72 14.99
CA PRO A 5 62.00 17.79 13.53
C PRO A 5 60.63 18.10 12.90
N PRO A 6 60.58 18.81 11.75
CA PRO A 6 59.33 19.06 11.05
C PRO A 6 58.77 17.77 10.45
N LEU A 7 57.48 17.53 10.68
CA LEU A 7 56.73 16.45 10.05
C LEU A 7 56.62 16.74 8.55
N LEU A 8 57.19 15.87 7.70
CA LEU A 8 56.89 15.85 6.28
C LEU A 8 55.41 15.47 6.10
N PHE A 9 54.60 16.44 5.69
CA PHE A 9 53.25 16.18 5.22
C PHE A 9 53.33 15.34 3.93
N PRO A 10 52.57 14.24 3.80
CA PRO A 10 52.48 13.53 2.53
C PRO A 10 51.78 14.44 1.50
N SER A 11 52.46 14.70 0.38
CA SER A 11 51.90 15.40 -0.76
C SER A 11 50.62 14.72 -1.25
N PRO A 12 49.60 15.47 -1.71
CA PRO A 12 48.40 14.88 -2.28
C PRO A 12 48.77 14.08 -3.53
N SER A 13 48.44 12.79 -3.53
CA SER A 13 48.56 11.90 -4.67
C SER A 13 47.79 12.48 -5.85
N THR A 14 48.50 12.84 -6.93
CA THR A 14 47.85 13.20 -8.19
C THR A 14 47.16 11.97 -8.77
N PRO A 15 45.87 12.05 -9.17
CA PRO A 15 45.20 10.92 -9.79
C PRO A 15 45.87 10.58 -11.12
N ARG A 16 46.34 9.33 -11.22
CA ARG A 16 46.96 8.75 -12.41
C ARG A 16 45.98 8.80 -13.58
N PRO A 17 46.42 9.12 -14.82
CA PRO A 17 45.52 9.13 -15.97
C PRO A 17 44.91 7.74 -16.17
N PRO A 18 43.61 7.65 -16.51
CA PRO A 18 42.95 6.39 -16.75
C PRO A 18 43.67 5.63 -17.86
N GLY A 19 44.11 4.41 -17.54
CA GLY A 19 44.73 3.50 -18.49
C GLY A 19 43.75 3.10 -19.59
N THR A 20 44.32 2.70 -20.71
CA THR A 20 43.71 2.34 -22.01
C THR A 20 42.78 1.11 -21.98
N ASP A 21 42.25 0.74 -20.81
CA ASP A 21 41.45 -0.48 -20.58
C ASP A 21 39.96 -0.18 -20.32
N ALA A 22 39.52 1.06 -20.57
CA ALA A 22 38.11 1.42 -20.59
C ALA A 22 37.54 1.22 -22.01
N PRO A 23 36.55 0.34 -22.23
CA PRO A 23 35.89 0.24 -23.53
C PRO A 23 35.24 1.59 -23.89
N ALA A 24 35.19 1.89 -25.20
CA ALA A 24 34.63 3.13 -25.72
C ALA A 24 33.28 3.44 -25.06
N THR A 25 33.07 4.69 -24.64
CA THR A 25 31.80 5.10 -24.06
C THR A 25 30.70 4.94 -25.11
N CYS A 26 29.82 3.95 -24.92
CA CYS A 26 28.62 3.83 -25.75
C CYS A 26 27.78 5.08 -25.52
N GLU A 27 27.66 5.93 -26.53
CA GLU A 27 26.68 7.02 -26.51
C GLU A 27 25.29 6.39 -26.42
N VAL A 28 24.64 6.57 -25.27
CA VAL A 28 23.28 6.11 -25.04
C VAL A 28 22.35 6.98 -25.90
N PRO A 29 21.54 6.40 -26.81
CA PRO A 29 20.59 7.16 -27.60
C PRO A 29 19.69 8.01 -26.71
N HIS A 30 19.40 9.24 -27.13
CA HIS A 30 18.62 10.17 -26.32
C HIS A 30 17.14 9.70 -26.25
N PHE A 31 16.77 9.08 -25.13
CA PHE A 31 15.39 8.67 -24.87
C PHE A 31 14.57 9.85 -24.38
N ALA A 32 13.65 10.35 -25.21
CA ALA A 32 12.68 11.34 -24.77
C ALA A 32 11.82 10.74 -23.63
N PRO A 33 11.74 11.39 -22.45
CA PRO A 33 11.03 10.83 -21.31
C PRO A 33 9.55 10.64 -21.64
N VAL A 34 9.05 9.42 -21.39
CA VAL A 34 7.63 9.07 -21.59
C VAL A 34 6.76 9.93 -20.68
N ARG A 35 6.05 10.89 -21.28
CA ARG A 35 5.13 11.78 -20.57
C ARG A 35 3.82 11.04 -20.30
N VAL A 36 3.72 10.37 -19.16
CA VAL A 36 2.45 9.79 -18.70
C VAL A 36 1.47 10.92 -18.39
N ARG A 37 0.27 10.88 -18.97
CA ARG A 37 -0.76 11.93 -18.88
C ARG A 37 -1.34 12.02 -17.45
N GLY A 38 -0.68 12.78 -16.57
CA GLY A 38 -1.01 12.95 -15.14
C GLY A 38 -2.26 13.78 -14.82
N GLY A 39 -3.34 13.69 -15.61
CA GLY A 39 -4.52 14.55 -15.48
C GLY A 39 -5.41 14.28 -14.25
N ARG A 40 -5.39 13.06 -13.69
CA ARG A 40 -6.38 12.65 -12.67
C ARG A 40 -6.05 13.07 -11.24
N TYR A 41 -4.82 13.48 -10.94
CA TYR A 41 -4.42 13.90 -9.58
C TYR A 41 -4.88 15.31 -9.22
N ARG A 42 -5.01 16.22 -10.21
CA ARG A 42 -5.41 17.61 -9.96
C ARG A 42 -6.88 17.73 -9.55
N LEU A 43 -7.77 16.93 -10.15
CA LEU A 43 -9.20 16.89 -9.82
C LEU A 43 -9.46 16.42 -8.38
N ARG A 44 -8.73 15.38 -7.93
CA ARG A 44 -8.82 14.90 -6.54
C ARG A 44 -8.42 15.96 -5.51
N ARG A 45 -7.46 16.82 -5.84
CA ARG A 45 -6.99 17.89 -4.95
C ARG A 45 -8.08 18.95 -4.74
N LEU A 46 -8.76 19.37 -5.81
CA LEU A 46 -9.82 20.38 -5.75
C LEU A 46 -11.04 19.92 -4.94
N VAL A 47 -11.48 18.67 -5.12
CA VAL A 47 -12.60 18.11 -4.35
C VAL A 47 -12.26 18.02 -2.85
N ARG A 48 -10.99 17.73 -2.52
CA ARG A 48 -10.52 17.68 -1.12
C ARG A 48 -10.50 19.05 -0.45
N HIS A 49 -10.25 20.12 -1.20
CA HIS A 49 -10.32 21.49 -0.68
C HIS A 49 -11.76 21.95 -0.43
N ARG A 50 -12.71 21.62 -1.32
CA ARG A 50 -14.13 21.95 -1.12
C ARG A 50 -14.70 21.31 0.15
N ARG A 51 -14.39 20.03 0.40
CA ARG A 51 -14.84 19.34 1.62
C ARG A 51 -14.26 19.95 2.91
N ARG A 52 -13.01 20.44 2.86
CA ARG A 52 -12.39 21.13 4.01
C ARG A 52 -13.03 22.48 4.32
N ALA A 53 -13.40 23.25 3.30
CA ALA A 53 -14.09 24.52 3.49
C ALA A 53 -15.48 24.31 4.12
N VAL A 54 -16.24 23.30 3.68
CA VAL A 54 -17.55 22.97 4.26
C VAL A 54 -17.42 22.51 5.72
N ALA A 55 -16.44 21.67 6.04
CA ALA A 55 -16.20 21.23 7.41
C ALA A 55 -15.77 22.38 8.33
N ALA A 56 -14.92 23.29 7.85
CA ALA A 56 -14.53 24.47 8.61
C ALA A 56 -15.72 25.41 8.85
N GLY A 57 -16.58 25.61 7.86
CA GLY A 57 -17.82 26.37 8.00
C GLY A 57 -18.71 25.82 9.11
N LEU A 58 -19.00 24.50 9.08
CA LEU A 58 -19.82 23.84 10.12
C LEU A 58 -19.21 23.94 11.52
N ALA A 59 -17.88 23.79 11.64
CA ALA A 59 -17.21 23.92 12.94
C ALA A 59 -17.31 25.34 13.53
N VAL A 60 -17.21 26.37 12.68
CA VAL A 60 -17.39 27.76 13.09
C VAL A 60 -18.84 28.02 13.52
N THR A 61 -19.84 27.50 12.80
CA THR A 61 -21.25 27.66 13.19
C THR A 61 -21.58 26.97 14.51
N ALA A 62 -21.03 25.76 14.75
CA ALA A 62 -21.21 25.06 16.02
C ALA A 62 -20.56 25.81 17.19
N ALA A 63 -19.36 26.37 17.00
CA ALA A 63 -18.70 27.17 18.03
C ALA A 63 -19.49 28.45 18.37
N ALA A 64 -20.11 29.09 17.38
CA ALA A 64 -20.95 30.26 17.61
C ALA A 64 -22.23 29.91 18.41
N LEU A 65 -22.84 28.75 18.15
CA LEU A 65 -24.02 28.29 18.89
C LEU A 65 -23.71 27.96 20.36
N VAL A 66 -22.50 27.47 20.66
CA VAL A 66 -22.05 27.21 22.05
C VAL A 66 -21.83 28.51 22.84
N ALA A 67 -21.53 29.63 22.17
CA ALA A 67 -21.29 30.91 22.83
C ALA A 67 -22.57 31.65 23.27
N VAL A 68 -23.76 31.19 22.87
CA VAL A 68 -25.06 31.87 23.15
C VAL A 68 -25.98 31.06 24.09
N GLY A 69 -25.57 29.84 24.49
CA GLY A 69 -26.34 29.00 25.40
C GLY A 69 -26.17 29.39 26.89
N PRO A 70 -27.24 29.35 27.72
CA PRO A 70 -27.14 29.65 29.14
C PRO A 70 -26.34 28.57 29.86
N GLN A 71 -25.31 28.99 30.60
CA GLN A 71 -24.43 28.13 31.39
C GLN A 71 -25.18 27.59 32.62
N ALA A 72 -25.74 26.39 32.51
CA ALA A 72 -26.16 25.60 33.66
C ALA A 72 -24.98 24.74 34.15
N THR A 73 -24.80 24.75 35.46
CA THR A 73 -23.69 24.27 36.29
C THR A 73 -23.24 22.81 36.05
N ASP A 74 -21.91 22.62 36.01
CA ASP A 74 -21.11 21.38 36.17
C ASP A 74 -21.37 20.71 37.57
N PRO A 75 -21.01 19.44 37.90
CA PRO A 75 -20.07 18.55 37.22
C PRO A 75 -20.38 17.03 37.14
N ALA A 76 -19.87 16.36 36.11
CA ALA A 76 -19.53 14.93 36.18
C ALA A 76 -18.38 14.58 35.24
N ARG A 77 -17.27 14.14 35.85
CA ARG A 77 -16.10 13.56 35.19
C ARG A 77 -16.52 12.49 34.19
N GLY A 78 -16.17 12.72 32.93
CA GLY A 78 -16.20 11.73 31.88
C GLY A 78 -15.58 12.35 30.65
N HIS A 79 -14.29 12.66 30.72
CA HIS A 79 -13.51 13.03 29.54
C HIS A 79 -13.67 11.87 28.56
N PRO A 80 -14.38 12.02 27.42
CA PRO A 80 -14.33 11.00 26.41
C PRO A 80 -12.89 11.05 25.93
N VAL A 81 -12.11 10.05 26.32
CA VAL A 81 -10.81 9.77 25.72
C VAL A 81 -11.11 9.72 24.24
N ALA A 82 -10.79 10.80 23.54
CA ALA A 82 -10.84 10.86 22.09
C ALA A 82 -9.95 9.71 21.65
N ASP A 83 -10.59 8.62 21.24
CA ASP A 83 -9.96 7.38 20.83
C ASP A 83 -8.85 7.79 19.86
N PRO A 84 -7.56 7.62 20.20
CA PRO A 84 -6.49 8.22 19.44
C PRO A 84 -6.64 7.63 18.06
N VAL A 85 -7.00 8.47 17.09
CA VAL A 85 -7.13 8.13 15.67
C VAL A 85 -5.86 7.37 15.35
N ARG A 86 -5.93 6.04 15.33
CA ARG A 86 -4.76 5.19 15.12
C ARG A 86 -4.25 5.62 13.77
N LYS A 87 -3.19 6.42 13.77
CA LYS A 87 -2.43 6.77 12.58
C LYS A 87 -2.05 5.42 12.04
N HIS A 88 -2.79 4.94 11.04
CA HIS A 88 -2.53 3.67 10.41
C HIS A 88 -1.11 3.79 9.92
N ARG A 89 -0.19 3.12 10.62
CA ARG A 89 1.22 3.08 10.24
C ARG A 89 1.19 2.63 8.79
N ALA A 90 1.72 3.45 7.89
CA ALA A 90 1.68 3.15 6.47
C ALA A 90 2.47 1.85 6.29
N VAL A 91 1.75 0.73 6.18
CA VAL A 91 2.34 -0.59 5.96
C VAL A 91 2.72 -0.67 4.49
N GLU A 92 3.88 -1.23 4.21
CA GLU A 92 4.30 -1.50 2.84
C GLU A 92 3.33 -2.51 2.20
N MET A 93 2.73 -2.08 1.08
CA MET A 93 1.76 -2.87 0.34
C MET A 93 2.44 -3.51 -0.87
N VAL A 94 2.13 -4.76 -1.14
CA VAL A 94 2.61 -5.51 -2.31
C VAL A 94 1.46 -5.99 -3.16
N ALA A 95 1.72 -6.19 -4.46
CA ALA A 95 0.82 -6.88 -5.37
C ALA A 95 1.06 -8.39 -5.26
N ALA A 96 0.04 -9.14 -4.84
CA ALA A 96 0.10 -10.59 -4.67
C ALA A 96 -0.87 -11.25 -5.67
N PRO A 97 -0.38 -11.99 -6.67
CA PRO A 97 -1.21 -12.86 -7.49
C PRO A 97 -1.72 -14.03 -6.65
N VAL A 98 -3.04 -14.25 -6.66
CA VAL A 98 -3.72 -15.30 -5.89
C VAL A 98 -4.66 -16.05 -6.82
N ARG A 99 -4.64 -17.38 -6.75
CA ARG A 99 -5.58 -18.24 -7.48
C ARG A 99 -6.79 -18.53 -6.60
N ILE A 100 -7.97 -18.12 -7.07
CA ILE A 100 -9.26 -18.35 -6.41
C ILE A 100 -9.95 -19.52 -7.12
N ALA A 101 -10.43 -20.48 -6.33
CA ALA A 101 -11.04 -21.70 -6.84
C ALA A 101 -12.32 -21.42 -7.66
N ASP A 102 -13.12 -20.43 -7.25
CA ASP A 102 -14.30 -20.03 -8.01
C ASP A 102 -13.96 -18.95 -9.05
N GLY A 103 -13.70 -19.39 -10.27
CA GLY A 103 -13.44 -18.50 -11.40
C GLY A 103 -14.67 -17.70 -11.86
N ALA A 104 -15.90 -18.18 -11.61
CA ALA A 104 -17.10 -17.45 -11.98
C ALA A 104 -17.28 -16.23 -11.06
N THR A 105 -17.03 -16.39 -9.76
CA THR A 105 -17.02 -15.28 -8.80
C THR A 105 -15.94 -14.25 -9.16
N VAL A 106 -14.74 -14.68 -9.56
CA VAL A 106 -13.66 -13.76 -9.97
C VAL A 106 -14.07 -12.87 -11.16
N ARG A 107 -14.83 -13.40 -12.12
CA ARG A 107 -15.30 -12.63 -13.30
C ARG A 107 -16.26 -11.49 -12.95
N LEU A 108 -16.81 -11.48 -11.74
CA LEU A 108 -17.67 -10.40 -11.25
C LEU A 108 -16.85 -9.26 -10.63
N LEU A 109 -15.61 -9.53 -10.22
CA LEU A 109 -14.76 -8.56 -9.54
C LEU A 109 -14.24 -7.50 -10.50
N ARG A 110 -14.10 -6.29 -9.97
CA ARG A 110 -13.50 -5.15 -10.66
C ARG A 110 -12.27 -4.67 -9.92
N PRO A 111 -11.25 -4.13 -10.63
CA PRO A 111 -10.18 -3.38 -9.99
C PRO A 111 -10.73 -2.26 -9.11
N GLY A 112 -10.34 -2.26 -7.84
CA GLY A 112 -10.85 -1.33 -6.82
C GLY A 112 -11.77 -1.99 -5.77
N ASP A 113 -12.31 -3.18 -6.06
CA ASP A 113 -13.14 -3.91 -5.11
C ASP A 113 -12.35 -4.29 -3.85
N ARG A 114 -13.07 -4.41 -2.73
CA ARG A 114 -12.53 -4.93 -1.48
C ARG A 114 -13.08 -6.33 -1.25
N VAL A 115 -12.17 -7.24 -0.94
CA VAL A 115 -12.51 -8.64 -0.73
C VAL A 115 -11.88 -9.17 0.55
N ASP A 116 -12.61 -10.08 1.18
CA ASP A 116 -12.07 -10.99 2.18
C ASP A 116 -11.71 -12.31 1.49
N VAL A 117 -10.53 -12.85 1.78
CA VAL A 117 -10.05 -14.12 1.24
C VAL A 117 -10.20 -15.21 2.29
N VAL A 118 -10.89 -16.28 1.94
CA VAL A 118 -11.16 -17.43 2.80
C VAL A 118 -10.39 -18.63 2.28
N ALA A 119 -9.65 -19.30 3.14
CA ALA A 119 -9.04 -20.58 2.84
C ALA A 119 -9.92 -21.70 3.40
N ALA A 120 -10.37 -22.59 2.53
CA ALA A 120 -11.08 -23.81 2.88
C ALA A 120 -10.16 -25.02 2.67
N GLN A 121 -9.92 -25.76 3.73
CA GLN A 121 -9.09 -26.96 3.74
C GLN A 121 -9.96 -28.15 4.11
N GLU A 122 -9.85 -29.23 3.35
CA GLU A 122 -10.51 -30.49 3.69
C GLU A 122 -9.61 -31.30 4.62
N THR A 123 -10.19 -31.80 5.72
CA THR A 123 -9.49 -32.60 6.73
C THR A 123 -10.23 -33.91 6.97
N ALA A 124 -9.56 -34.89 7.59
CA ALA A 124 -10.15 -36.20 7.85
C ALA A 124 -11.44 -36.15 8.71
N THR A 125 -11.60 -35.11 9.52
CA THR A 125 -12.78 -34.88 10.37
C THR A 125 -13.80 -33.91 9.78
N GLY A 126 -13.60 -33.45 8.53
CA GLY A 126 -14.47 -32.49 7.84
C GLY A 126 -13.73 -31.29 7.24
N GLY A 127 -14.46 -30.31 6.69
CA GLY A 127 -13.88 -29.07 6.16
C GLY A 127 -13.58 -28.04 7.25
N ASP A 128 -12.41 -27.42 7.20
CA ASP A 128 -12.04 -26.22 7.97
C ASP A 128 -12.03 -24.99 7.04
N ALA A 129 -12.53 -23.86 7.52
CA ALA A 129 -12.54 -22.60 6.76
C ALA A 129 -12.13 -21.43 7.65
N ARG A 130 -11.14 -20.65 7.17
CA ARG A 130 -10.65 -19.46 7.89
C ARG A 130 -10.36 -18.30 6.96
N VAL A 131 -10.59 -17.08 7.45
CA VAL A 131 -10.26 -15.84 6.73
C VAL A 131 -8.77 -15.58 6.83
N VAL A 132 -8.08 -15.53 5.68
CA VAL A 132 -6.63 -15.31 5.58
C VAL A 132 -6.28 -13.85 5.35
N ALA A 133 -7.15 -13.11 4.66
CA ALA A 133 -6.99 -11.68 4.42
C ALA A 133 -8.34 -10.98 4.53
N ARG A 134 -8.35 -9.80 5.17
CA ARG A 134 -9.53 -8.94 5.28
C ARG A 134 -9.36 -7.64 4.51
N GLY A 135 -10.38 -7.23 3.77
CA GLY A 135 -10.46 -5.96 3.05
C GLY A 135 -9.36 -5.73 2.01
N ALA A 136 -8.80 -6.82 1.47
CA ALA A 136 -7.77 -6.78 0.45
C ALA A 136 -8.32 -6.10 -0.82
N ARG A 137 -7.53 -5.22 -1.45
CA ARG A 137 -7.99 -4.52 -2.65
C ARG A 137 -7.64 -5.31 -3.89
N VAL A 138 -8.60 -5.52 -4.77
CA VAL A 138 -8.35 -6.04 -6.12
C VAL A 138 -7.62 -4.97 -6.92
N THR A 139 -6.40 -5.24 -7.38
CA THR A 139 -5.64 -4.33 -8.26
C THR A 139 -5.80 -4.68 -9.72
N GLU A 140 -5.94 -5.97 -10.03
CA GLU A 140 -6.04 -6.48 -11.38
C GLU A 140 -6.76 -7.84 -11.36
N VAL A 141 -7.51 -8.12 -12.42
CA VAL A 141 -8.10 -9.44 -12.68
C VAL A 141 -7.57 -9.87 -14.06
N PRO A 142 -6.51 -10.70 -14.10
CA PRO A 142 -5.95 -11.17 -15.35
C PRO A 142 -6.96 -11.99 -16.16
N GLU A 143 -6.93 -11.83 -17.48
CA GLU A 143 -7.69 -12.67 -18.40
C GLU A 143 -7.25 -14.15 -18.23
N PRO A 144 -8.20 -15.10 -18.19
CA PRO A 144 -7.87 -16.51 -18.04
C PRO A 144 -7.07 -16.97 -19.27
N SER A 145 -5.85 -17.47 -19.06
CA SER A 145 -5.08 -18.07 -20.13
C SER A 145 -5.61 -19.47 -20.46
N ASP A 146 -5.80 -19.75 -21.75
CA ASP A 146 -6.27 -21.06 -22.26
C ASP A 146 -5.32 -22.23 -21.93
N SER A 147 -4.14 -21.94 -21.40
CA SER A 147 -3.04 -22.88 -21.13
C SER A 147 -2.94 -23.31 -19.67
N GLY A 148 -3.85 -22.88 -18.78
CA GLY A 148 -3.78 -23.15 -17.35
C GLY A 148 -4.74 -24.25 -16.90
N ALA A 149 -4.24 -25.47 -16.69
CA ALA A 149 -4.97 -26.64 -16.16
C ALA A 149 -5.37 -26.50 -14.66
N GLY A 150 -5.71 -25.29 -14.21
CA GLY A 150 -6.11 -25.01 -12.84
C GLY A 150 -7.60 -24.68 -12.76
N SER A 151 -8.32 -25.38 -11.88
CA SER A 151 -9.75 -25.19 -11.59
C SER A 151 -10.05 -23.86 -10.86
N GLY A 152 -9.53 -22.72 -11.33
CA GLY A 152 -9.75 -21.42 -10.69
C GLY A 152 -9.11 -20.25 -11.44
N ALA A 153 -9.53 -19.03 -11.15
CA ALA A 153 -9.04 -17.82 -11.81
C ALA A 153 -8.02 -17.04 -10.97
N LEU A 154 -7.17 -16.26 -11.64
CA LEU A 154 -6.18 -15.41 -10.97
C LEU A 154 -6.78 -14.04 -10.64
N VAL A 155 -6.39 -13.49 -9.49
CA VAL A 155 -6.64 -12.10 -9.09
C VAL A 155 -5.37 -11.55 -8.47
N VAL A 156 -5.04 -10.30 -8.75
CA VAL A 156 -3.93 -9.61 -8.09
C VAL A 156 -4.50 -8.74 -6.97
N LEU A 157 -4.02 -8.95 -5.75
CA LEU A 157 -4.46 -8.25 -4.55
C LEU A 157 -3.37 -7.33 -4.02
N SER A 158 -3.74 -6.10 -3.64
CA SER A 158 -2.89 -5.23 -2.83
C SER A 158 -3.07 -5.58 -1.35
N VAL A 159 -2.02 -6.14 -0.76
CA VAL A 159 -2.01 -6.63 0.62
C VAL A 159 -0.70 -6.26 1.32
N PRO A 160 -0.65 -6.22 2.66
CA PRO A 160 0.60 -6.16 3.41
C PRO A 160 1.54 -7.33 3.07
N ARG A 161 2.85 -7.10 3.15
CA ARG A 161 3.88 -8.12 2.86
C ARG A 161 3.68 -9.42 3.67
N SER A 162 3.33 -9.32 4.95
CA SER A 162 3.03 -10.48 5.80
C SER A 162 1.80 -11.26 5.33
N THR A 163 0.73 -10.55 4.97
CA THR A 163 -0.50 -11.15 4.43
C THR A 163 -0.24 -11.87 3.10
N ALA A 164 0.62 -11.33 2.23
CA ALA A 164 1.02 -12.02 1.00
C ALA A 164 1.68 -13.38 1.29
N ALA A 165 2.55 -13.46 2.31
CA ALA A 165 3.16 -14.72 2.71
C ALA A 165 2.11 -15.72 3.25
N HIS A 166 1.14 -15.24 4.04
CA HIS A 166 0.03 -16.08 4.51
C HIS A 166 -0.86 -16.59 3.38
N LEU A 167 -1.16 -15.75 2.38
CA LEU A 167 -1.92 -16.15 1.19
C LEU A 167 -1.16 -17.18 0.36
N ALA A 168 0.16 -17.03 0.19
CA ALA A 168 0.99 -18.01 -0.51
C ALA A 168 1.00 -19.36 0.22
N GLY A 169 1.19 -19.36 1.55
CA GLY A 169 1.13 -20.57 2.36
C GLY A 169 -0.23 -21.25 2.33
N ALA A 170 -1.32 -20.47 2.43
CA ALA A 170 -2.68 -21.00 2.34
C ALA A 170 -2.99 -21.58 0.95
N SER A 171 -2.52 -20.94 -0.13
CA SER A 171 -2.71 -21.44 -1.50
C SER A 171 -2.04 -22.80 -1.75
N ALA A 172 -1.01 -23.14 -0.98
CA ALA A 172 -0.30 -24.41 -1.11
C ALA A 172 -1.06 -25.59 -0.48
N THR A 173 -1.97 -25.33 0.45
CA THR A 173 -2.64 -26.38 1.26
C THR A 173 -4.15 -26.31 1.27
N ALA A 174 -4.75 -25.21 0.82
CA ALA A 174 -6.17 -24.95 0.89
C ALA A 174 -6.71 -24.34 -0.42
N ARG A 175 -8.00 -24.56 -0.66
CA ARG A 175 -8.72 -23.89 -1.75
C ARG A 175 -9.15 -22.51 -1.30
N LEU A 176 -8.82 -21.49 -2.08
CA LEU A 176 -9.16 -20.11 -1.75
C LEU A 176 -10.47 -19.68 -2.39
N ALA A 177 -11.30 -19.00 -1.61
CA ALA A 177 -12.54 -18.34 -2.01
C ALA A 177 -12.49 -16.85 -1.63
N VAL A 178 -13.36 -16.05 -2.24
CA VAL A 178 -13.46 -14.60 -1.97
C VAL A 178 -14.89 -14.20 -1.65
N THR A 179 -15.03 -13.19 -0.81
CA THR A 179 -16.31 -12.51 -0.53
C THR A 179 -16.11 -11.00 -0.67
N VAL A 180 -17.11 -10.30 -1.21
CA VAL A 180 -17.05 -8.85 -1.45
C VAL A 180 -17.60 -8.10 -0.24
N CYS A 181 -16.91 -7.02 0.17
CA CYS A 181 -17.26 -6.19 1.34
C CYS A 181 -17.83 -4.82 0.97
#